data_AF-Q6MCK7-F1
#
_entry.id   AF-Q6MCK7-F1
#
_cell.length_a   1.000
_cell.length_b   1.000
_cell.length_c   1.000
_cell.angle_alpha   90.00
_cell.angle_beta   90.00
_cell.angle_gamma   90.00
#
_symmetry.space_group_name_H-M   'P 1'
#
loop_
_entity.id
_entity.type
_entity.pdbx_description
1 polymer ?
#
loop_
_entity_poly.entity_id
_entity_poly.type
_entity_poly.pdbx_seq_one_letter_code
_entity_poly.pdbx_strand_id
1 'polypeptide(L)'
;MNLCVDIVNSYQELSKDVHVSKETGLPGITDEVAQKFLNRIGSSASFSHMSISVSMTTQIPLDLCYSLYKFYFYQIKKINDLTDENAILIQLDKTKQIADKAIKEFRECMKLIDVGVTREMAKVLPNFLLNYLYGTEFVKLTGKINPGCQIEELTNYFISQVPETKLVNFRLVIQKMRNIHLPSNLWAIDDYRHKVPKQTMIPAEVFARVHHRAMEDMVHLFHQHAANFVDKMLIDEFFEDFPVFQINKERVREFI
;
A
#
# COMPACT_ATOMS: atom_id res chain seq x y z
N MET A 1 -19.68 2.32 37.26
CA MET A 1 -19.57 1.95 35.83
C MET A 1 -18.72 0.69 35.77
N ASN A 2 -19.28 -0.43 35.32
CA ASN A 2 -18.62 -1.74 35.38
C ASN A 2 -18.10 -2.03 33.97
N LEU A 3 -16.91 -1.49 33.66
CA LEU A 3 -16.34 -1.43 32.32
C LEU A 3 -16.42 -2.77 31.57
N CYS A 4 -16.20 -3.89 32.27
CA CYS A 4 -16.31 -5.23 31.69
C CYS A 4 -17.74 -5.59 31.26
N VAL A 5 -18.74 -5.25 32.07
CA VAL A 5 -20.16 -5.48 31.75
C VAL A 5 -20.59 -4.57 30.60
N ASP A 6 -20.14 -3.32 30.60
CA ASP A 6 -20.44 -2.34 29.56
C ASP A 6 -19.83 -2.74 28.20
N ILE A 7 -18.60 -3.28 28.19
CA ILE A 7 -17.97 -3.85 26.99
C ILE A 7 -18.73 -5.06 26.47
N VAL A 8 -19.06 -6.03 27.33
CA VAL A 8 -19.76 -7.27 26.92
C VAL A 8 -21.15 -6.95 26.37
N ASN A 9 -21.90 -6.07 27.03
CA ASN A 9 -23.23 -5.65 26.57
C ASN A 9 -23.15 -4.88 25.24
N SER A 10 -22.13 -4.04 25.07
CA SER A 10 -21.91 -3.31 23.82
C SER A 10 -21.55 -4.25 22.67
N TYR A 11 -20.77 -5.29 22.93
CA TYR A 11 -20.43 -6.30 21.92
C TYR A 11 -21.64 -7.14 21.51
N GLN A 12 -22.50 -7.52 22.47
CA GLN A 12 -23.75 -8.21 22.19
C GLN A 12 -24.72 -7.38 21.35
N GLU A 13 -24.78 -6.07 21.56
CA GLU A 13 -25.57 -5.17 20.72
C GLU A 13 -24.94 -4.92 19.35
N LEU A 14 -23.61 -4.74 19.28
CA LEU A 14 -22.92 -4.66 18.01
C LEU A 14 -23.21 -5.89 17.14
N SER A 15 -23.18 -7.08 17.74
CA SER A 15 -23.51 -8.34 17.05
C SER A 15 -24.96 -8.41 16.55
N LYS A 16 -25.89 -7.66 17.14
CA LYS A 16 -27.28 -7.54 16.67
C LYS A 16 -27.44 -6.47 15.59
N ASP A 17 -26.63 -5.42 15.67
CA ASP A 17 -26.64 -4.29 14.75
C ASP A 17 -25.80 -4.54 13.49
N VAL A 18 -24.94 -5.58 13.46
CA VAL A 18 -24.23 -6.05 12.27
C VAL A 18 -25.23 -6.65 11.29
N HIS A 19 -25.35 -6.05 10.11
CA HIS A 19 -26.23 -6.54 9.05
C HIS A 19 -25.43 -7.45 8.12
N VAL A 20 -25.97 -8.60 7.75
CA VAL A 20 -25.37 -9.42 6.69
C VAL A 20 -25.76 -8.81 5.35
N SER A 21 -24.77 -8.41 4.55
CA SER A 21 -24.99 -7.92 3.19
C SER A 21 -25.67 -9.02 2.36
N LYS A 22 -26.79 -8.69 1.71
CA LYS A 22 -27.47 -9.62 0.80
C LYS A 22 -26.67 -9.93 -0.46
N GLU A 23 -25.76 -9.04 -0.87
CA GLU A 23 -24.98 -9.19 -2.10
C GLU A 23 -23.70 -10.01 -1.90
N THR A 24 -23.05 -9.87 -0.75
CA THR A 24 -21.74 -10.51 -0.49
C THR A 24 -21.81 -11.63 0.55
N GLY A 25 -22.92 -11.77 1.29
CA GLY A 25 -23.05 -12.73 2.39
C GLY A 25 -22.13 -12.44 3.58
N LEU A 26 -21.40 -11.33 3.56
CA LEU A 26 -20.44 -10.94 4.59
C LEU A 26 -21.11 -9.98 5.60
N PRO A 27 -20.73 -10.07 6.90
CA PRO A 27 -21.17 -9.11 7.90
C PRO A 27 -20.62 -7.71 7.58
N GLY A 28 -21.53 -6.74 7.46
CA GLY A 28 -21.23 -5.32 7.27
C GLY A 28 -21.53 -4.52 8.54
N ILE A 29 -20.62 -3.60 8.88
CA ILE A 29 -20.76 -2.66 10.00
C ILE A 29 -20.84 -1.25 9.42
N THR A 30 -21.91 -0.50 9.72
CA THR A 30 -22.03 0.91 9.33
C THR A 30 -21.27 1.82 10.29
N ASP A 31 -20.83 2.99 9.81
CA ASP A 31 -20.15 4.01 10.61
C ASP A 31 -20.93 4.38 11.88
N GLU A 32 -22.26 4.50 11.77
CA GLU A 32 -23.15 4.81 12.90
C GLU A 32 -23.16 3.70 13.95
N VAL A 33 -23.24 2.44 13.53
CA VAL A 33 -23.25 1.28 14.42
C VAL A 33 -21.90 1.14 15.14
N ALA A 34 -20.80 1.34 14.42
CA ALA A 34 -19.47 1.31 15.01
C ALA A 34 -19.24 2.48 15.98
N GLN A 35 -19.70 3.69 15.64
CA GLN A 35 -19.55 4.84 16.53
C GLN A 35 -20.42 4.71 17.78
N LYS A 36 -21.62 4.14 17.67
CA LYS A 36 -22.49 3.80 18.80
C LYS A 36 -21.81 2.81 19.75
N PHE A 37 -21.13 1.80 19.22
CA PHE A 37 -20.33 0.87 20.02
C PHE A 37 -19.17 1.59 20.75
N LEU A 38 -18.37 2.38 20.03
CA LEU A 38 -17.23 3.12 20.59
C LEU A 38 -17.65 4.06 21.73
N ASN A 39 -18.74 4.80 21.52
CA ASN A 39 -19.31 5.70 22.53
C ASN A 39 -19.73 4.94 23.79
N ARG A 40 -20.31 3.75 23.66
CA ARG A 40 -20.79 2.94 24.78
C ARG A 40 -19.68 2.31 25.61
N ILE A 41 -18.57 1.92 24.98
CA ILE A 41 -17.39 1.45 25.71
C ILE A 41 -16.59 2.59 26.33
N GLY A 42 -16.96 3.85 26.09
CA GLY A 42 -16.27 5.05 26.59
C GLY A 42 -15.04 5.45 25.76
N SER A 43 -14.92 4.93 24.54
CA SER A 43 -13.83 5.26 23.64
C SER A 43 -14.07 6.61 22.96
N SER A 44 -13.04 7.46 22.94
CA SER A 44 -13.04 8.70 22.15
C SER A 44 -12.51 8.49 20.72
N ALA A 45 -12.29 7.23 20.32
CA ALA A 45 -11.88 6.91 18.97
C ALA A 45 -13.00 7.24 17.97
N SER A 46 -12.58 7.77 16.82
CA SER A 46 -13.46 7.91 15.66
C SER A 46 -13.38 6.64 14.82
N PHE A 47 -14.53 6.09 14.42
CA PHE A 47 -14.56 5.00 13.44
C PHE A 47 -13.84 5.35 12.13
N SER A 48 -13.76 6.65 11.80
CA SER A 48 -13.04 7.13 10.63
C SER A 48 -11.57 6.70 10.60
N HIS A 49 -10.88 6.60 11.73
CA HIS A 49 -9.47 6.14 11.75
C HIS A 49 -9.33 4.66 11.39
N MET A 50 -10.31 3.84 11.75
CA MET A 50 -10.35 2.42 11.37
C MET A 50 -10.56 2.30 9.86
N SER A 51 -11.57 2.99 9.33
CA SER A 51 -11.86 3.04 7.90
C SER A 51 -10.64 3.52 7.10
N ILE A 52 -9.96 4.57 7.56
CA ILE A 52 -8.73 5.07 6.93
C ILE A 52 -7.62 4.01 6.95
N SER A 53 -7.37 3.31 8.06
CA SER A 53 -6.35 2.26 8.13
C SER A 53 -6.64 1.11 7.15
N VAL A 54 -7.91 0.71 7.05
CA VAL A 54 -8.35 -0.31 6.10
C VAL A 54 -8.14 0.16 4.66
N SER A 55 -8.50 1.41 4.33
CA SER A 55 -8.23 1.99 3.02
C SER A 55 -6.74 2.03 2.71
N MET A 56 -5.89 2.42 3.66
CA MET A 56 -4.43 2.42 3.49
C MET A 56 -3.90 1.02 3.19
N THR A 57 -4.34 0.03 3.96
CA THR A 57 -3.92 -1.38 3.81
C THR A 57 -4.29 -1.96 2.46
N THR A 58 -5.44 -1.57 1.91
CA THR A 58 -5.98 -2.14 0.67
C THR A 58 -5.51 -1.40 -0.58
N GLN A 59 -5.41 -0.07 -0.53
CA GLN A 59 -5.16 0.75 -1.72
C GLN A 59 -3.68 1.12 -1.89
N ILE A 60 -2.96 1.49 -0.84
CA ILE A 60 -1.55 1.93 -0.96
C ILE A 60 -0.64 0.85 -1.58
N PRO A 61 -0.82 -0.46 -1.32
CA PRO A 61 -0.05 -1.48 -2.02
C PRO A 61 -0.17 -1.39 -3.54
N LEU A 62 -1.33 -0.99 -4.07
CA LEU A 62 -1.56 -0.85 -5.51
C LEU A 62 -0.74 0.32 -6.09
N ASP A 63 -0.75 1.47 -5.42
CA ASP A 63 0.06 2.64 -5.79
C ASP A 63 1.56 2.33 -5.70
N LEU A 64 1.98 1.66 -4.62
CA LEU A 64 3.36 1.22 -4.46
C LEU A 64 3.75 0.25 -5.57
N CYS A 65 2.91 -0.73 -5.89
CA CYS A 65 3.18 -1.70 -6.95
C CYS A 65 3.36 -1.02 -8.31
N TYR A 66 2.43 -0.15 -8.69
CA TYR A 66 2.55 0.56 -9.96
C TYR A 66 3.76 1.50 -9.96
N SER A 67 4.07 2.13 -8.84
CA SER A 67 5.29 2.94 -8.70
C SER A 67 6.56 2.09 -8.81
N LEU A 68 6.62 0.91 -8.20
CA LEU A 68 7.74 -0.01 -8.34
C LEU A 68 7.90 -0.47 -9.79
N TYR A 69 6.82 -0.81 -10.48
CA TYR A 69 6.87 -1.15 -11.90
C TYR A 69 7.53 -0.05 -12.73
N LYS A 70 7.08 1.21 -12.56
CA LYS A 70 7.73 2.37 -13.20
C LYS A 70 9.20 2.54 -12.80
N PHE A 71 9.53 2.20 -11.55
CA PHE A 71 10.87 2.34 -11.02
C PHE A 71 11.86 1.39 -11.70
N TYR A 72 11.45 0.16 -12.01
CA TYR A 72 12.25 -0.79 -12.80
C TYR A 72 12.71 -0.18 -14.13
N PHE A 73 11.77 0.33 -14.92
CA PHE A 73 12.11 0.99 -16.19
C PHE A 73 12.94 2.26 -15.98
N TYR A 74 12.59 3.08 -15.00
CA TYR A 74 13.34 4.31 -14.70
C TYR A 74 14.82 4.04 -14.41
N GLN A 75 15.17 2.92 -13.78
CA GLN A 75 16.56 2.59 -13.50
C GLN A 75 17.34 2.22 -14.75
N ILE A 76 16.69 1.64 -15.75
CA ILE A 76 17.30 1.31 -17.05
C ILE A 76 17.63 2.56 -17.86
N LYS A 77 16.85 3.64 -17.73
CA LYS A 77 17.15 4.94 -18.35
C LYS A 77 18.54 5.50 -18.00
N LYS A 78 19.14 5.06 -16.89
CA LYS A 78 20.47 5.53 -16.45
C LYS A 78 21.64 4.76 -17.08
N ILE A 79 21.36 3.70 -17.83
CA ILE A 79 22.39 2.89 -18.48
C ILE A 79 22.75 3.56 -19.80
N ASN A 80 24.05 3.76 -20.02
CA ASN A 80 24.55 4.45 -21.22
C ASN A 80 24.43 3.58 -22.48
N ASP A 81 24.64 2.27 -22.35
CA ASP A 81 24.53 1.30 -23.42
C ASP A 81 23.52 0.20 -23.05
N LEU A 82 22.37 0.20 -23.72
CA LEU A 82 21.30 -0.76 -23.48
C LEU A 82 21.56 -2.12 -24.13
N THR A 83 22.68 -2.30 -24.82
CA THR A 83 23.17 -3.61 -25.29
C THR A 83 24.02 -4.31 -24.24
N ASP A 84 24.51 -3.61 -23.21
CA ASP A 84 25.24 -4.21 -22.08
C ASP A 84 24.28 -4.91 -21.12
N GLU A 85 24.09 -6.21 -21.34
CA GLU A 85 23.21 -7.06 -20.53
C GLU A 85 23.63 -7.13 -19.06
N ASN A 86 24.93 -7.07 -18.77
CA ASN A 86 25.44 -7.12 -17.40
C ASN A 86 25.07 -5.84 -16.65
N ALA A 87 25.21 -4.67 -17.30
CA ALA A 87 24.80 -3.41 -16.71
C ALA A 87 23.30 -3.39 -16.39
N ILE A 88 22.48 -3.95 -17.28
CA ILE A 88 21.03 -4.10 -17.07
C ILE A 88 20.75 -4.98 -15.84
N LEU A 89 21.33 -6.18 -15.77
CA LEU A 89 21.13 -7.12 -14.67
C LEU A 89 21.52 -6.52 -13.32
N ILE A 90 22.72 -5.92 -13.23
CA ILE A 90 23.20 -5.26 -12.00
C ILE A 90 22.21 -4.18 -11.54
N GLN A 91 21.67 -3.43 -12.49
CA GLN A 91 20.74 -2.35 -12.17
C GLN A 91 19.37 -2.89 -11.72
N LEU A 92 18.89 -3.98 -12.32
CA LEU A 92 17.67 -4.68 -11.90
C LEU A 92 17.82 -5.29 -10.49
N ASP A 93 18.96 -5.88 -10.17
CA ASP A 93 19.21 -6.44 -8.84
C ASP A 93 19.24 -5.35 -7.75
N LYS A 94 19.88 -4.20 -8.04
CA LYS A 94 19.80 -3.03 -7.16
C LYS A 94 18.37 -2.53 -6.99
N THR A 95 17.59 -2.57 -8.06
CA THR A 95 16.18 -2.16 -8.03
C THR A 95 15.37 -3.08 -7.13
N LYS A 96 15.56 -4.40 -7.26
CA LYS A 96 14.93 -5.42 -6.41
C LYS A 96 15.22 -5.18 -4.92
N GLN A 97 16.47 -4.86 -4.56
CA GLN A 97 16.82 -4.57 -3.18
C GLN A 97 16.13 -3.33 -2.61
N ILE A 98 15.93 -2.29 -3.44
CA ILE A 98 15.18 -1.09 -3.03
C ILE A 98 13.68 -1.40 -2.90
N ALA A 99 13.14 -2.20 -3.83
CA ALA A 99 11.75 -2.64 -3.81
C ALA A 99 11.44 -3.43 -2.54
N ASP A 100 12.29 -4.40 -2.20
CA ASP A 100 12.18 -5.21 -0.97
C ASP A 100 12.12 -4.33 0.28
N LYS A 101 13.04 -3.36 0.40
CA LYS A 101 13.05 -2.40 1.51
C LYS A 101 11.80 -1.54 1.55
N ALA A 102 11.35 -1.02 0.41
CA ALA A 102 10.14 -0.17 0.35
C ALA A 102 8.88 -0.94 0.78
N ILE A 103 8.72 -2.20 0.36
CA ILE A 103 7.59 -3.05 0.74
C ILE A 103 7.65 -3.36 2.24
N LYS A 104 8.83 -3.72 2.76
CA LYS A 104 9.04 -4.00 4.18
C LYS A 104 8.73 -2.78 5.05
N GLU A 105 9.28 -1.62 4.70
CA GLU A 105 9.04 -0.35 5.39
C GLU A 105 7.53 -0.02 5.45
N PHE A 106 6.82 -0.15 4.33
CA PHE A 106 5.37 0.04 4.28
C PHE A 106 4.66 -0.90 5.26
N ARG A 107 4.95 -2.21 5.22
CA ARG A 107 4.29 -3.20 6.08
C ARG A 107 4.57 -2.96 7.57
N GLU A 108 5.81 -2.62 7.93
CA GLU A 108 6.17 -2.29 9.30
C GLU A 108 5.46 -1.03 9.79
N CYS A 109 5.31 -0.01 8.95
CA CYS A 109 4.60 1.21 9.30
C CYS A 109 3.09 0.99 9.42
N MET A 110 2.49 0.15 8.58
CA MET A 110 1.08 -0.21 8.72
C MET A 110 0.80 -0.91 10.05
N LYS A 111 1.69 -1.80 10.51
CA LYS A 111 1.58 -2.40 11.85
C LYS A 111 1.58 -1.34 12.95
N LEU A 112 2.43 -0.32 12.85
CA LEU A 112 2.47 0.78 13.84
C LEU A 112 1.21 1.64 13.80
N ILE A 113 0.60 1.82 12.63
CA ILE A 113 -0.69 2.51 12.47
C ILE A 113 -1.82 1.67 13.08
N ASP A 114 -1.91 0.39 12.77
CA ASP A 114 -2.95 -0.52 13.31
C ASP A 114 -2.88 -0.59 14.84
N VAL A 115 -1.65 -0.65 15.39
CA VAL A 115 -1.41 -0.53 16.83
C VAL A 115 -1.94 0.81 17.35
N GLY A 116 -1.64 1.93 16.68
CA GLY A 116 -2.14 3.26 17.05
C GLY A 116 -3.67 3.33 17.06
N VAL A 117 -4.33 2.83 16.02
CA VAL A 117 -5.79 2.78 15.90
C VAL A 117 -6.39 1.92 17.02
N THR A 118 -5.83 0.73 17.27
CA THR A 118 -6.31 -0.19 18.30
C THR A 118 -6.13 0.40 19.70
N ARG A 119 -5.00 1.06 19.97
CA ARG A 119 -4.76 1.77 21.23
C ARG A 119 -5.74 2.90 21.45
N GLU A 120 -6.06 3.66 20.41
CA GLU A 120 -7.08 4.72 20.47
C GLU A 120 -8.46 4.14 20.81
N MET A 121 -8.84 3.00 20.23
CA MET A 121 -10.09 2.30 20.58
C MET A 121 -10.09 1.84 22.04
N ALA A 122 -8.96 1.32 22.53
CA ALA A 122 -8.80 0.79 23.87
C ALA A 122 -8.43 1.85 24.94
N LYS A 123 -8.51 3.16 24.63
CA LYS A 123 -8.12 4.27 25.53
C LYS A 123 -8.79 4.31 26.90
N VAL A 124 -9.85 3.53 27.07
CA VAL A 124 -10.54 3.30 28.32
C VAL A 124 -9.66 2.57 29.34
N LEU A 125 -8.63 1.86 28.87
CA LEU A 125 -7.64 1.17 29.70
C LEU A 125 -6.51 2.13 30.13
N PRO A 126 -5.95 1.95 31.34
CA PRO A 126 -4.74 2.65 31.78
C PRO A 126 -3.56 2.48 30.82
N ASN A 127 -2.74 3.54 30.67
CA ASN A 127 -1.59 3.56 29.77
C ASN A 127 -0.58 2.41 30.01
N PHE A 128 -0.39 1.97 31.26
CA PHE A 128 0.53 0.86 31.54
C PHE A 128 0.05 -0.47 30.93
N LEU A 129 -1.27 -0.73 30.94
CA LEU A 129 -1.86 -1.90 30.29
C LEU A 129 -1.78 -1.77 28.77
N LEU A 130 -2.05 -0.58 28.23
CA LEU A 130 -1.89 -0.35 26.79
C LEU A 130 -0.45 -0.59 26.35
N ASN A 131 0.54 -0.09 27.10
CA ASN A 131 1.97 -0.31 26.80
C ASN A 131 2.36 -1.80 26.90
N TYR A 132 1.79 -2.52 27.87
CA TYR A 132 2.03 -3.96 28.00
C TYR A 132 1.45 -4.75 26.81
N LEU A 133 0.22 -4.44 26.39
CA LEU A 133 -0.49 -5.17 25.34
C LEU A 133 -0.03 -4.82 23.92
N TYR A 134 0.30 -3.55 23.70
CA TYR A 134 0.47 -2.98 22.36
C TYR A 134 1.86 -2.34 22.14
N GLY A 135 2.75 -2.43 23.12
CA GLY A 135 4.06 -1.77 23.07
C GLY A 135 4.00 -0.26 23.28
N THR A 136 5.15 0.39 23.20
CA THR A 136 5.29 1.84 23.41
C THR A 136 5.43 2.63 22.11
N GLU A 137 5.77 1.96 21.01
CA GLU A 137 5.93 2.58 19.70
C GLU A 137 4.69 2.37 18.83
N PHE A 138 4.13 3.45 18.32
CA PHE A 138 2.96 3.43 17.43
C PHE A 138 2.85 4.75 16.64
N VAL A 139 2.10 4.73 15.54
CA VAL A 139 1.76 5.92 14.76
C VAL A 139 0.31 6.29 15.07
N LYS A 140 0.11 7.50 15.60
CA LYS A 140 -1.23 8.03 15.83
C LYS A 140 -1.68 8.81 14.59
N LEU A 141 -2.82 8.45 14.03
CA LEU A 141 -3.48 9.24 12.99
C LEU A 141 -4.04 10.54 13.62
N THR A 142 -3.67 11.69 13.05
CA THR A 142 -3.95 13.02 13.62
C THR A 142 -4.80 13.92 12.72
N GLY A 143 -5.27 13.40 11.58
CA GLY A 143 -6.01 14.16 10.57
C GLY A 143 -7.27 13.45 10.11
N LYS A 144 -8.15 14.18 9.42
CA LYS A 144 -9.32 13.61 8.74
C LYS A 144 -9.04 13.62 7.24
N ILE A 145 -9.11 12.45 6.63
CA ILE A 145 -9.18 12.31 5.17
C ILE A 145 -10.47 11.58 4.83
N ASN A 146 -11.09 11.91 3.70
CA ASN A 146 -12.31 11.25 3.29
C ASN A 146 -12.02 9.77 2.95
N PRO A 147 -12.82 8.81 3.44
CA PRO A 147 -12.63 7.38 3.15
C PRO A 147 -12.64 7.02 1.65
N GLY A 148 -13.24 7.89 0.81
CA GLY A 148 -13.23 7.80 -0.66
C GLY A 148 -12.31 8.78 -1.36
N CYS A 149 -11.26 9.27 -0.68
CA CYS A 149 -10.23 10.09 -1.31
C CYS A 149 -9.51 9.35 -2.44
N GLN A 150 -8.87 10.10 -3.32
CA GLN A 150 -8.05 9.50 -4.36
C GLN A 150 -6.83 8.80 -3.74
N ILE A 151 -6.36 7.72 -4.38
CA ILE A 151 -5.23 6.93 -3.92
C ILE A 151 -3.98 7.78 -3.65
N GLU A 152 -3.72 8.80 -4.48
CA GLU A 152 -2.58 9.71 -4.28
C GLU A 152 -2.73 10.54 -3.00
N GLU A 153 -3.94 11.01 -2.71
CA GLU A 153 -4.24 11.75 -1.48
C GLU A 153 -4.04 10.86 -0.25
N LEU A 154 -4.50 9.61 -0.33
CA LEU A 154 -4.32 8.60 0.71
C LEU A 154 -2.84 8.27 0.95
N THR A 155 -2.06 8.06 -0.12
CA THR A 155 -0.61 7.81 -0.04
C THR A 155 0.12 9.02 0.55
N ASN A 156 -0.24 10.24 0.14
CA ASN A 156 0.31 11.48 0.72
C ASN A 156 -0.01 11.59 2.22
N TYR A 157 -1.24 11.27 2.60
CA TYR A 157 -1.67 11.27 3.98
C TYR A 157 -0.87 10.25 4.79
N PHE A 158 -0.75 9.00 4.33
CA PHE A 158 0.10 7.98 4.97
C PHE A 158 1.55 8.46 5.17
N ILE A 159 2.17 9.01 4.11
CA ILE A 159 3.54 9.55 4.17
C ILE A 159 3.64 10.65 5.25
N SER A 160 2.63 11.51 5.38
CA SER A 160 2.60 12.60 6.36
C SER A 160 2.49 12.13 7.82
N GLN A 161 1.85 10.98 8.06
CA GLN A 161 1.61 10.49 9.42
C GLN A 161 2.80 9.71 9.97
N VAL A 162 3.62 9.13 9.09
CA VAL A 162 4.72 8.24 9.47
C VAL A 162 6.05 8.99 9.52
N PRO A 163 6.92 8.74 10.53
CA PRO A 163 8.26 9.31 10.60
C PRO A 163 9.08 9.04 9.34
N GLU A 164 9.81 10.05 8.87
CA GLU A 164 10.62 9.95 7.66
C GLU A 164 11.64 8.82 7.67
N THR A 165 12.27 8.61 8.83
CA THR A 165 13.27 7.57 9.04
C THR A 165 12.74 6.15 8.88
N LYS A 166 11.42 5.94 8.88
CA LYS A 166 10.78 4.63 8.73
C LYS A 166 10.27 4.34 7.32
N LEU A 167 10.27 5.31 6.40
CA LEU A 167 9.75 5.16 5.03
C LEU A 167 10.74 5.70 3.98
N VAL A 168 12.04 5.52 4.19
CA VAL A 168 13.07 6.11 3.32
C VAL A 168 12.94 5.62 1.88
N ASN A 169 12.87 4.31 1.67
CA ASN A 169 12.79 3.72 0.33
C ASN A 169 11.38 3.85 -0.25
N PHE A 170 10.35 3.71 0.59
CA PHE A 170 8.97 3.94 0.16
C PHE A 170 8.78 5.37 -0.38
N ARG A 171 9.17 6.40 0.38
CA ARG A 171 9.09 7.80 -0.04
C ARG A 171 9.92 8.05 -1.29
N LEU A 172 11.13 7.49 -1.35
CA LEU A 172 11.98 7.58 -2.53
C LEU A 172 11.24 7.09 -3.77
N VAL A 173 10.67 5.89 -3.74
CA VAL A 173 9.96 5.31 -4.89
C VAL A 173 8.75 6.17 -5.26
N ILE A 174 7.85 6.44 -4.33
CA ILE A 174 6.60 7.18 -4.59
C ILE A 174 6.91 8.56 -5.18
N GLN A 175 7.75 9.36 -4.51
CA GLN A 175 8.06 10.72 -4.96
C GLN A 175 8.78 10.72 -6.32
N LYS A 176 9.68 9.76 -6.54
CA LYS A 176 10.44 9.65 -7.78
C LYS A 176 9.53 9.34 -8.96
N MET A 177 8.51 8.52 -8.75
CA MET A 177 7.63 7.97 -9.78
C MET A 177 6.39 8.80 -10.09
N ARG A 178 6.08 9.84 -9.28
CA ARG A 178 5.01 10.81 -9.60
C ARG A 178 5.16 11.46 -10.96
N ASN A 179 6.40 11.77 -11.33
CA ASN A 179 6.71 12.47 -12.59
C ASN A 179 7.14 11.51 -13.71
N ILE A 180 6.98 10.19 -13.51
CA ILE A 180 7.33 9.19 -14.51
C ILE A 180 6.05 8.57 -15.05
N HIS A 181 5.96 8.51 -16.39
CA HIS A 181 4.89 7.84 -17.10
C HIS A 181 5.47 6.77 -18.03
N LEU A 182 4.71 5.69 -18.20
CA LEU A 182 4.98 4.63 -19.16
C LEU A 182 3.83 4.62 -20.17
N PRO A 183 4.04 5.13 -21.40
CA PRO A 183 3.00 5.15 -22.42
C PRO A 183 2.51 3.74 -22.73
N SER A 184 1.19 3.58 -22.84
CA SER A 184 0.55 2.29 -23.12
C SER A 184 0.79 1.78 -24.53
N ASN A 185 1.21 2.63 -25.48
CA ASN A 185 1.39 2.30 -26.89
C ASN A 185 2.83 2.47 -27.41
N LEU A 186 3.79 2.87 -26.56
CA LEU A 186 5.18 3.13 -26.97
C LEU A 186 6.18 2.47 -26.02
N TRP A 187 7.28 1.99 -26.58
CA TRP A 187 8.43 1.46 -25.82
C TRP A 187 9.25 2.62 -25.25
N ALA A 188 8.67 3.35 -24.29
CA ALA A 188 9.23 4.61 -23.84
C ALA A 188 9.02 4.84 -22.34
N ILE A 189 9.86 5.74 -21.80
CA ILE A 189 9.66 6.37 -20.50
C ILE A 189 9.56 7.87 -20.73
N ASP A 190 8.49 8.48 -20.21
CA ASP A 190 8.32 9.92 -20.21
C ASP A 190 8.61 10.48 -18.81
N ASP A 191 9.59 11.39 -18.75
CA ASP A 191 10.02 12.04 -17.51
C ASP A 191 9.60 13.51 -17.49
N TYR A 192 8.64 13.82 -16.64
CA TYR A 192 7.99 15.13 -16.49
C TYR A 192 8.64 15.99 -15.40
N ARG A 193 9.82 15.64 -14.89
CA ARG A 193 10.53 16.47 -13.89
C ARG A 193 10.91 17.87 -14.40
N HIS A 194 10.95 18.06 -15.71
CA HIS A 194 11.36 19.30 -16.36
C HIS A 194 10.20 19.93 -17.12
N LYS A 195 10.29 21.24 -17.39
CA LYS A 195 9.26 22.00 -18.13
C LYS A 195 8.90 21.39 -19.48
N VAL A 196 9.85 20.70 -20.11
CA VAL A 196 9.64 19.91 -21.33
C VAL A 196 9.82 18.43 -20.97
N PRO A 197 8.83 17.56 -21.24
CA PRO A 197 8.93 16.13 -20.97
C PRO A 197 10.11 15.52 -21.73
N LYS A 198 10.96 14.76 -21.03
CA LYS A 198 12.04 14.00 -21.67
C LYS A 198 11.57 12.58 -21.90
N GLN A 199 11.23 12.28 -23.16
CA GLN A 199 10.97 10.92 -23.61
C GLN A 199 12.29 10.18 -23.81
N THR A 200 12.33 8.92 -23.39
CA THR A 200 13.46 8.00 -23.63
C THR A 200 12.92 6.71 -24.20
N MET A 201 13.29 6.41 -25.45
CA MET A 201 12.95 5.15 -26.10
C MET A 201 13.79 4.02 -25.53
N ILE A 202 13.16 2.88 -25.29
CA ILE A 202 13.82 1.65 -24.87
C ILE A 202 13.65 0.64 -26.01
N PRO A 203 14.72 -0.09 -26.40
CA PRO A 203 14.60 -1.21 -27.33
C PRO A 203 13.54 -2.21 -26.84
N ALA A 204 12.68 -2.69 -27.75
CA ALA A 204 11.55 -3.55 -27.39
C ALA A 204 11.99 -4.80 -26.60
N GLU A 205 13.09 -5.44 -26.99
CA GLU A 205 13.67 -6.60 -26.29
C GLU A 205 14.11 -6.28 -24.86
N VAL A 206 14.74 -5.12 -24.65
CA VAL A 206 15.12 -4.66 -23.30
C VAL A 206 13.87 -4.37 -22.48
N PHE A 207 12.86 -3.73 -23.08
CA PHE A 207 11.60 -3.45 -22.40
C PHE A 207 10.90 -4.74 -21.97
N ALA A 208 10.81 -5.73 -22.86
CA ALA A 208 10.20 -7.03 -22.59
C ALA A 208 10.90 -7.74 -21.42
N ARG A 209 12.24 -7.81 -21.45
CA ARG A 209 13.03 -8.40 -20.36
C ARG A 209 12.79 -7.70 -19.02
N VAL A 210 12.79 -6.37 -19.01
CA VAL A 210 12.56 -5.58 -17.80
C VAL A 210 11.14 -5.76 -17.28
N HIS A 211 10.15 -5.82 -18.17
CA HIS A 211 8.76 -6.14 -17.82
C HIS A 211 8.67 -7.49 -17.11
N HIS A 212 9.18 -8.56 -17.71
CA HIS A 212 9.14 -9.90 -17.13
C HIS A 212 9.80 -9.94 -15.77
N ARG A 213 11.01 -9.36 -15.66
CA ARG A 213 11.73 -9.32 -14.39
C ARG A 213 10.99 -8.53 -13.32
N ALA A 214 10.42 -7.37 -13.67
CA ALA A 214 9.67 -6.55 -12.73
C ALA A 214 8.44 -7.29 -12.20
N MET A 215 7.67 -7.95 -13.08
CA MET A 215 6.49 -8.73 -12.69
C MET A 215 6.86 -9.88 -11.75
N GLU A 216 7.89 -10.66 -12.10
CA GLU A 216 8.35 -11.78 -11.28
C GLU A 216 8.86 -11.31 -9.91
N ASP A 217 9.75 -10.31 -9.89
CA ASP A 217 10.32 -9.80 -8.66
C ASP A 217 9.25 -9.21 -7.74
N MET A 218 8.33 -8.39 -8.27
CA MET A 218 7.33 -7.72 -7.43
C MET A 218 6.36 -8.72 -6.81
N VAL A 219 5.81 -9.66 -7.58
CA VAL A 219 4.93 -10.72 -7.04
C VAL A 219 5.64 -11.47 -5.91
N HIS A 220 6.88 -11.90 -6.16
CA HIS A 220 7.68 -12.60 -5.15
C HIS A 220 7.89 -11.78 -3.88
N LEU A 221 8.30 -10.51 -4.01
CA LEU A 221 8.57 -9.63 -2.88
C LEU A 221 7.31 -9.32 -2.07
N PHE A 222 6.18 -9.04 -2.73
CA PHE A 222 4.92 -8.79 -2.01
C PHE A 222 4.44 -10.05 -1.27
N HIS A 223 4.60 -11.24 -1.86
CA HIS A 223 4.31 -12.51 -1.20
C HIS A 223 5.21 -12.81 -0.02
N GLN A 224 6.50 -12.46 -0.10
CA GLN A 224 7.46 -12.63 0.98
C GLN A 224 7.04 -11.84 2.23
N HIS A 225 6.44 -10.68 2.06
CA HIS A 225 6.01 -9.79 3.15
C HIS A 225 4.49 -9.81 3.42
N ALA A 226 3.75 -10.70 2.78
CA ALA A 226 2.30 -10.83 2.98
C ALA A 226 2.00 -11.41 4.38
N ALA A 227 0.98 -10.87 5.05
CA ALA A 227 0.65 -11.27 6.42
C ALA A 227 -0.07 -12.62 6.49
N ASN A 228 -0.85 -12.97 5.46
CA ASN A 228 -1.70 -14.14 5.42
C ASN A 228 -1.96 -14.59 3.96
N PHE A 229 -2.73 -15.68 3.80
CA PHE A 229 -3.07 -16.21 2.47
C PHE A 229 -4.00 -15.31 1.65
N VAL A 230 -4.96 -14.64 2.30
CA VAL A 230 -5.89 -13.72 1.63
C VAL A 230 -5.14 -12.52 1.05
N ASP A 231 -4.16 -11.97 1.79
CA ASP A 231 -3.27 -10.92 1.30
C ASP A 231 -2.55 -11.35 0.00
N LYS A 232 -2.08 -12.60 -0.07
CA LYS A 232 -1.41 -13.14 -1.27
C LYS A 232 -2.37 -13.27 -2.45
N MET A 233 -3.58 -13.79 -2.22
CA MET A 233 -4.60 -13.88 -3.27
C MET A 233 -4.95 -12.50 -3.85
N LEU A 234 -5.10 -11.48 -3.00
CA LEU A 234 -5.37 -10.11 -3.45
C LEU A 234 -4.20 -9.51 -4.24
N ILE A 235 -2.97 -9.86 -3.86
CA ILE A 235 -1.76 -9.48 -4.62
C ILE A 235 -1.79 -10.13 -6.01
N ASP A 236 -2.04 -11.43 -6.08
CA ASP A 236 -2.12 -12.18 -7.34
C ASP A 236 -3.21 -11.62 -8.26
N GLU A 237 -4.44 -11.46 -7.75
CA GLU A 237 -5.57 -10.89 -8.50
C GLU A 237 -5.23 -9.50 -9.04
N PHE A 238 -4.57 -8.65 -8.24
CA PHE A 238 -4.13 -7.34 -8.72
C PHE A 238 -3.12 -7.45 -9.87
N PHE A 239 -2.09 -8.29 -9.75
CA PHE A 239 -1.10 -8.44 -10.82
C PHE A 239 -1.70 -9.03 -12.10
N GLU A 240 -2.69 -9.91 -11.97
CA GLU A 240 -3.41 -10.52 -13.08
C GLU A 240 -4.39 -9.55 -13.73
N ASP A 241 -5.09 -8.70 -12.98
CA ASP A 241 -6.19 -7.90 -13.55
C ASP A 241 -5.83 -6.44 -13.80
N PHE A 242 -4.70 -5.94 -13.28
CA PHE A 242 -4.38 -4.52 -13.42
C PHE A 242 -4.15 -4.14 -14.90
N PRO A 243 -4.93 -3.17 -15.45
CA PRO A 243 -4.93 -2.89 -16.89
C PRO A 243 -3.56 -2.55 -17.47
N VAL A 244 -2.73 -1.84 -16.70
CA VAL A 244 -1.39 -1.46 -17.17
C VAL A 244 -0.48 -2.68 -17.35
N PHE A 245 -0.62 -3.70 -16.51
CA PHE A 245 0.16 -4.93 -16.66
C PHE A 245 -0.37 -5.75 -17.83
N GLN A 246 -1.68 -5.84 -18.02
CA GLN A 246 -2.26 -6.55 -19.16
C GLN A 246 -1.89 -5.93 -20.51
N ILE A 247 -2.02 -4.61 -20.65
CA ILE A 247 -1.63 -3.91 -21.88
C ILE A 247 -0.16 -4.14 -22.21
N ASN A 248 0.73 -4.03 -21.20
CA ASN A 248 2.14 -4.26 -21.44
C ASN A 248 2.47 -5.73 -21.69
N LYS A 249 1.76 -6.67 -21.05
CA LYS A 249 1.89 -8.11 -21.27
C LYS A 249 1.56 -8.47 -22.71
N GLU A 250 0.48 -7.92 -23.27
CA GLU A 250 0.13 -8.11 -24.68
C GLU A 250 1.22 -7.59 -25.61
N ARG A 251 1.73 -6.39 -25.32
CA ARG A 251 2.80 -5.78 -26.13
C ARG A 251 4.07 -6.61 -26.14
N VAL A 252 4.48 -7.18 -25.00
CA VAL A 252 5.75 -7.93 -24.90
C VAL A 252 5.66 -9.36 -25.43
N ARG A 253 4.45 -9.92 -25.60
CA ARG A 253 4.26 -11.28 -26.17
C ARG A 253 4.89 -11.47 -27.55
N GLU A 254 5.03 -10.40 -28.32
CA GLU A 254 5.67 -10.43 -29.65
C GLU A 254 7.19 -10.62 -29.61
N PHE A 255 7.81 -10.56 -28.42
CA PHE A 255 9.26 -10.57 -28.19
C PHE A 255 9.70 -11.71 -27.26
N ILE A 256 8.85 -12.73 -27.09
CA ILE A 256 9.12 -13.97 -26.33
C ILE A 256 9.35 -15.13 -27.31
#